data_AF-A0A9D1A798-F1
#
_entry.id   AF-A0A9D1A798-F1
#
_cell.length_a   1.000
_cell.length_b   1.000
_cell.length_c   1.000
_cell.angle_alpha   90.00
_cell.angle_beta   90.00
_cell.angle_gamma   90.00
#
_symmetry.space_group_name_H-M   'P 1'
#
loop_
_entity.id
_entity.type
_entity.pdbx_description
1 polymer ?
#
loop_
_entity_poly.entity_id
_entity_poly.type
_entity_poly.pdbx_seq_one_letter_code
_entity_poly.pdbx_strand_id
1 'polypeptide(L)'
;MKRVLKIVIPLVVVLALLGGSAWFFLAYRSDLTAHFLTGQAERMMEAGRYNRAIQYETWAWKLLPDDEEIPLSLARAYAASGNYTKAEYTLVNAIAATPKNVALYVELCQVYVAQDKLLDAVQMLDRVQDEAVREELAAMRPAAPELSPEDGYYTEYIEVSADGGGNDVYLSIDGEYPSMEKDLYTEPVTLPAGENSVLAIAVDENSMVSTAVQRGYTIGGVVEAVTLTDPAVDSAVREALGITSADTLMTDMLWSLPSLTLPDTVRDLSDLAYMTGLRSLTIQNVSGLDFSVLSQLTELTELDLSGCTISTGSLNAIASLTNLTRLRLNQCALTDISAFSPLTNLTELQLSDNSISEVGVLSLMLDLETVTLSNNPVTSIAGLSACGKLKSVDISGCSVTTIAALADKTQLESLLAGNNKISDLSPLAGCSALSVLEVPYNSVEDISVLSELPALTRFVGNNNAITAVPDFDEENSKLQYFQVDNNAITDLSGLADIDSLNYVYADYNQVETILPLENCINLIQINVWDNPIEKEEVDKLQEHSIIVNYNPNYEPPEEEAEE
;
A
#
# COMPACT_ATOMS: atom_id res chain seq x y z
N MET A 1 82.72 23.07 -61.94
CA MET A 1 82.13 21.70 -61.87
C MET A 1 82.95 20.70 -61.05
N LYS A 2 84.26 20.49 -61.28
CA LYS A 2 85.04 19.43 -60.60
C LYS A 2 85.12 19.49 -59.06
N ARG A 3 85.03 20.67 -58.42
CA ARG A 3 85.04 20.78 -56.93
C ARG A 3 83.70 20.44 -56.27
N VAL A 4 82.58 20.79 -56.90
CA VAL A 4 81.22 20.49 -56.41
C VAL A 4 80.94 18.98 -56.49
N LEU A 5 81.35 18.34 -57.58
CA LEU A 5 81.17 16.90 -57.79
C LEU A 5 81.92 16.04 -56.74
N LYS A 6 83.06 16.52 -56.22
CA LYS A 6 83.83 15.84 -55.17
C LYS A 6 83.16 15.85 -53.79
N ILE A 7 82.18 16.73 -53.55
CA ILE A 7 81.42 16.82 -52.30
C ILE A 7 80.04 16.17 -52.46
N VAL A 8 79.40 16.39 -53.63
CA VAL A 8 78.06 15.88 -53.90
C VAL A 8 78.04 14.36 -54.07
N ILE A 9 79.03 13.75 -54.75
CA ILE A 9 79.04 12.29 -54.94
C ILE A 9 79.16 11.54 -53.60
N PRO A 10 80.11 11.86 -52.69
CA PRO A 10 80.15 11.24 -51.37
C PRO A 10 78.85 11.46 -50.58
N LEU A 11 78.26 12.66 -50.65
CA LEU A 11 77.02 12.96 -49.94
C LEU A 11 75.85 12.13 -50.47
N VAL A 12 75.72 11.96 -51.79
CA VAL A 12 74.69 11.10 -52.41
C VAL A 12 74.92 9.63 -52.07
N VAL A 13 76.17 9.16 -52.05
CA VAL A 13 76.50 7.78 -51.65
C VAL A 13 76.17 7.56 -50.16
N VAL A 14 76.50 8.52 -49.30
CA VAL A 14 76.13 8.47 -47.86
C VAL A 14 74.62 8.46 -47.70
N LEU A 15 73.88 9.32 -48.41
CA LEU A 15 72.41 9.34 -48.36
C LEU A 15 71.80 8.05 -48.90
N ALA A 16 72.37 7.46 -49.95
CA ALA A 16 71.92 6.18 -50.50
C ALA A 16 72.22 5.01 -49.54
N LEU A 17 73.37 5.02 -48.86
CA LEU A 17 73.71 4.03 -47.83
C LEU A 17 72.83 4.18 -46.58
N LEU A 18 72.55 5.41 -46.14
CA LEU A 18 71.63 5.68 -45.03
C LEU A 18 70.19 5.30 -45.39
N GLY A 19 69.74 5.65 -46.60
CA GLY A 19 68.42 5.27 -47.11
C GLY A 19 68.28 3.76 -47.30
N GLY A 20 69.31 3.10 -47.83
CA GLY A 20 69.37 1.64 -47.96
C GLY A 20 69.40 0.92 -46.61
N SER A 21 70.13 1.47 -45.64
CA SER A 21 70.16 0.94 -44.26
C SER A 21 68.81 1.14 -43.56
N ALA A 22 68.19 2.32 -43.70
CA ALA A 22 66.87 2.60 -43.14
C ALA A 22 65.80 1.68 -43.75
N TRP A 23 65.81 1.49 -45.07
CA TRP A 23 64.92 0.54 -45.73
C TRP A 23 65.19 -0.90 -45.26
N PHE A 24 66.46 -1.29 -45.13
CA PHE A 24 66.82 -2.63 -44.64
C PHE A 24 66.28 -2.89 -43.24
N PHE A 25 66.48 -1.97 -42.28
CA PHE A 25 66.06 -2.18 -40.89
C PHE A 25 64.57 -1.90 -40.64
N LEU A 26 63.95 -0.95 -41.34
CA LEU A 26 62.57 -0.54 -41.07
C LEU A 26 61.54 -1.24 -41.98
N ALA A 27 61.95 -1.78 -43.13
CA ALA A 27 61.02 -2.40 -44.09
C ALA A 27 61.37 -3.85 -44.45
N TYR A 28 62.65 -4.21 -44.57
CA TYR A 28 63.06 -5.57 -44.96
C TYR A 28 63.27 -6.51 -43.76
N ARG A 29 63.89 -6.01 -42.69
CA ARG A 29 64.12 -6.68 -41.41
C ARG A 29 63.49 -5.91 -40.25
N SER A 30 62.22 -5.54 -40.43
CA SER A 30 61.43 -4.85 -39.40
C SER A 30 61.33 -5.68 -38.11
N ASP A 31 61.41 -7.02 -38.22
CA ASP A 31 61.50 -7.97 -37.11
C ASP A 31 62.67 -7.69 -36.16
N LEU A 32 63.87 -7.46 -36.70
CA LEU A 32 65.08 -7.21 -35.91
C LEU A 32 64.97 -5.88 -35.16
N THR A 33 64.40 -4.87 -35.83
CA THR A 33 64.21 -3.55 -35.24
C THR A 33 63.13 -3.58 -34.16
N ALA A 34 62.02 -4.27 -34.40
CA ALA A 34 60.96 -4.45 -33.41
C ALA A 34 61.47 -5.19 -32.17
N HIS A 35 62.21 -6.29 -32.32
CA HIS A 35 62.79 -7.03 -31.19
C HIS A 35 63.80 -6.20 -30.39
N PHE A 36 64.59 -5.35 -31.06
CA PHE A 36 65.45 -4.39 -30.37
C PHE A 36 64.64 -3.37 -29.55
N LEU A 37 63.52 -2.88 -30.11
CA LEU A 37 62.64 -1.90 -29.46
C LEU A 37 61.92 -2.49 -28.24
N THR A 38 61.37 -3.70 -28.34
CA THR A 38 60.74 -4.40 -27.20
C THR A 38 61.77 -4.65 -26.09
N GLY A 39 62.99 -5.07 -26.42
CA GLY A 39 64.07 -5.21 -25.44
C GLY A 39 64.53 -3.89 -24.81
N GLN A 40 64.37 -2.73 -25.49
CA GLN A 40 64.55 -1.42 -24.85
C GLN A 40 63.35 -1.04 -23.98
N ALA A 41 62.14 -1.42 -24.37
CA ALA A 41 60.94 -1.17 -23.59
C ALA A 41 60.98 -1.91 -22.25
N GLU A 42 61.37 -3.18 -22.23
CA GLU A 42 61.58 -3.98 -21.00
C GLU A 42 62.56 -3.29 -20.04
N ARG A 43 63.72 -2.84 -20.53
CA ARG A 43 64.68 -2.09 -19.70
C ARG A 43 64.11 -0.79 -19.15
N MET A 44 63.26 -0.12 -19.92
CA MET A 44 62.58 1.10 -19.47
C MET A 44 61.49 0.78 -18.44
N MET A 45 60.80 -0.36 -18.56
CA MET A 45 59.85 -0.86 -17.56
C MET A 45 60.56 -1.13 -16.22
N GLU A 46 61.66 -1.88 -16.25
CA GLU A 46 62.49 -2.18 -15.07
C GLU A 46 63.04 -0.90 -14.42
N ALA A 47 63.38 0.10 -15.22
CA ALA A 47 63.88 1.39 -14.74
C ALA A 47 62.77 2.36 -14.27
N GLY A 48 61.50 1.94 -14.23
CA GLY A 48 60.35 2.77 -13.85
C GLY A 48 60.03 3.91 -14.83
N ARG A 49 60.54 3.84 -16.07
CA ARG A 49 60.37 4.86 -17.12
C ARG A 49 59.24 4.47 -18.10
N TYR A 50 58.04 4.31 -17.58
CA TYR A 50 56.89 3.75 -18.31
C TYR A 50 56.54 4.50 -19.60
N ASN A 51 56.58 5.83 -19.62
CA ASN A 51 56.33 6.61 -20.85
C ASN A 51 57.31 6.29 -21.99
N ARG A 52 58.56 5.94 -21.67
CA ARG A 52 59.55 5.52 -22.67
C ARG A 52 59.32 4.09 -23.12
N ALA A 53 58.93 3.20 -22.20
CA ALA A 53 58.53 1.85 -22.55
C ALA A 53 57.35 1.85 -23.54
N ILE A 54 56.29 2.61 -23.22
CA ILE A 54 55.12 2.82 -24.10
C ILE A 54 55.55 3.31 -25.48
N GLN A 55 56.49 4.26 -25.55
CA GLN A 55 56.98 4.79 -26.83
C GLN A 55 57.68 3.71 -27.66
N TYR A 56 58.56 2.92 -27.04
CA TYR A 56 59.28 1.84 -27.72
C TYR A 56 58.33 0.72 -28.17
N GLU A 57 57.38 0.31 -27.33
CA GLU A 57 56.36 -0.69 -27.69
C GLU A 57 55.44 -0.19 -28.81
N THR A 58 55.02 1.07 -28.77
CA THR A 58 54.20 1.66 -29.84
C THR A 58 54.95 1.67 -31.18
N TRP A 59 56.26 1.88 -31.17
CA TRP A 59 57.07 1.80 -32.39
C TRP A 59 57.28 0.37 -32.85
N ALA A 60 57.52 -0.57 -31.93
CA ALA A 60 57.63 -1.99 -32.24
C ALA A 60 56.34 -2.51 -32.88
N TRP A 61 55.17 -2.18 -32.30
CA TRP A 61 53.88 -2.63 -32.81
C TRP A 61 53.56 -2.09 -34.21
N LYS A 62 54.00 -0.87 -34.54
CA LYS A 62 53.87 -0.33 -35.90
C LYS A 62 54.71 -1.08 -36.94
N LEU A 63 55.82 -1.68 -36.52
CA LEU A 63 56.72 -2.44 -37.37
C LEU A 63 56.28 -3.90 -37.52
N LEU A 64 55.62 -4.45 -36.49
CA LEU A 64 55.03 -5.79 -36.44
C LEU A 64 53.58 -5.74 -35.92
N PRO A 65 52.60 -5.35 -36.75
CA PRO A 65 51.21 -5.21 -36.31
C PRO A 65 50.53 -6.55 -35.96
N ASP A 66 51.03 -7.66 -36.52
CA ASP A 66 50.48 -9.01 -36.34
C ASP A 66 51.11 -9.77 -35.15
N ASP A 67 52.03 -9.13 -34.41
CA ASP A 67 52.64 -9.74 -33.22
C ASP A 67 51.68 -9.68 -32.03
N GLU A 68 51.44 -10.84 -31.40
CA GLU A 68 50.45 -10.99 -30.32
C GLU A 68 51.02 -10.67 -28.92
N GLU A 69 52.34 -10.58 -28.78
CA GLU A 69 53.02 -10.34 -27.50
C GLU A 69 53.25 -8.84 -27.23
N ILE A 70 53.43 -8.04 -28.28
CA ILE A 70 53.60 -6.58 -28.17
C ILE A 70 52.38 -5.90 -27.50
N PRO A 71 51.12 -6.25 -27.81
CA PRO A 71 49.97 -5.69 -27.11
C PRO A 71 49.96 -5.95 -25.61
N LEU A 72 50.41 -7.13 -25.15
CA LEU A 72 50.51 -7.49 -23.72
C LEU A 72 51.51 -6.58 -22.99
N SER A 73 52.73 -6.49 -23.52
CA SER A 73 53.79 -5.64 -22.94
C SER A 73 53.43 -4.15 -22.98
N LEU A 74 52.78 -3.68 -24.05
CA LEU A 74 52.27 -2.32 -24.15
C LEU A 74 51.17 -2.03 -23.13
N ALA A 75 50.22 -2.96 -22.93
CA ALA A 75 49.16 -2.81 -21.94
C ALA A 75 49.71 -2.77 -20.51
N ARG A 76 50.66 -3.65 -20.18
CA ARG A 76 51.41 -3.61 -18.91
C ARG A 76 52.10 -2.27 -18.69
N ALA A 77 52.72 -1.71 -19.73
CA ALA A 77 53.36 -0.40 -19.66
C ALA A 77 52.34 0.74 -19.43
N TYR A 78 51.15 0.66 -20.03
CA TYR A 78 50.06 1.59 -19.76
C TYR A 78 49.54 1.47 -18.33
N ALA A 79 49.28 0.25 -17.83
CA ALA A 79 48.83 0.00 -16.47
C ALA A 79 49.85 0.51 -15.43
N ALA A 80 51.14 0.20 -15.59
CA ALA A 80 52.21 0.69 -14.72
C ALA A 80 52.36 2.23 -14.74
N SER A 81 51.95 2.89 -15.82
CA SER A 81 51.91 4.36 -15.90
C SER A 81 50.66 4.99 -15.27
N GLY A 82 49.71 4.18 -14.77
CA GLY A 82 48.41 4.60 -14.27
C GLY A 82 47.37 4.90 -15.36
N ASN A 83 47.66 4.57 -16.63
CA ASN A 83 46.77 4.82 -17.76
C ASN A 83 45.95 3.57 -18.11
N TYR A 84 45.08 3.16 -17.19
CA TYR A 84 44.30 1.93 -17.33
C TYR A 84 43.32 1.96 -18.51
N THR A 85 42.75 3.12 -18.86
CA THR A 85 41.89 3.26 -20.04
C THR A 85 42.61 2.86 -21.34
N LYS A 86 43.89 3.22 -21.48
CA LYS A 86 44.67 2.81 -22.65
C LYS A 86 45.12 1.36 -22.58
N ALA A 87 45.38 0.83 -21.37
CA ALA A 87 45.67 -0.59 -21.19
C ALA A 87 44.47 -1.45 -21.63
N GLU A 88 43.27 -1.14 -21.12
CA GLU A 88 42.01 -1.78 -21.48
C GLU A 88 41.75 -1.68 -23.00
N TYR A 89 41.82 -0.47 -23.57
CA TYR A 89 41.61 -0.29 -25.01
C TYR A 89 42.60 -1.11 -25.85
N THR A 90 43.87 -1.19 -25.44
CA THR A 90 44.88 -1.97 -26.16
C THR A 90 44.53 -3.46 -26.13
N LEU A 91 44.17 -3.99 -24.96
CA LEU A 91 43.83 -5.40 -24.77
C LEU A 91 42.53 -5.79 -25.46
N VAL A 92 41.47 -4.98 -25.34
CA VAL A 92 40.17 -5.25 -26.00
C VAL A 92 40.33 -5.32 -27.52
N ASN A 93 41.11 -4.41 -28.12
CA ASN A 93 41.35 -4.45 -29.56
C ASN A 93 42.23 -5.64 -29.97
N ALA A 94 43.23 -5.99 -29.15
CA ALA A 94 44.06 -7.16 -29.41
C ALA A 94 43.26 -8.46 -29.33
N ILE A 95 42.35 -8.59 -28.35
CA ILE A 95 41.42 -9.71 -28.22
C ILE A 95 40.52 -9.81 -29.45
N ALA A 96 39.99 -8.68 -29.94
CA ALA A 96 39.16 -8.67 -31.14
C ALA A 96 39.91 -9.14 -32.39
N ALA A 97 41.22 -8.86 -32.48
CA ALA A 97 42.07 -9.31 -33.57
C ALA A 97 42.51 -10.78 -33.41
N THR A 98 42.74 -11.23 -32.17
CA THR A 98 43.34 -12.53 -31.83
C THR A 98 42.59 -13.20 -30.67
N PRO A 99 41.32 -13.62 -30.88
CA PRO A 99 40.44 -14.09 -29.79
C PRO A 99 40.86 -15.44 -29.18
N LYS A 100 41.89 -16.10 -29.73
CA LYS A 100 42.42 -17.37 -29.23
C LYS A 100 43.58 -17.22 -28.25
N ASN A 101 44.09 -16.00 -28.08
CA ASN A 101 45.22 -15.74 -27.20
C ASN A 101 44.75 -15.52 -25.76
N VAL A 102 44.88 -16.56 -24.93
CA VAL A 102 44.45 -16.60 -23.52
C VAL A 102 45.13 -15.52 -22.68
N ALA A 103 46.40 -15.23 -22.94
CA ALA A 103 47.18 -14.26 -22.16
C ALA A 103 46.58 -12.84 -22.22
N LEU A 104 45.91 -12.47 -23.32
CA LEU A 104 45.24 -11.18 -23.45
C LEU A 104 44.04 -11.06 -22.50
N TYR A 105 43.29 -12.14 -22.28
CA TYR A 105 42.16 -12.17 -21.36
C TYR A 105 42.62 -12.13 -19.90
N VAL A 106 43.70 -12.86 -19.58
CA VAL A 106 44.34 -12.82 -18.25
C VAL A 106 44.81 -11.40 -17.92
N GLU A 107 45.57 -10.76 -18.81
CA GLU A 107 46.01 -9.37 -18.58
C GLU A 107 44.84 -8.38 -18.49
N LEU A 108 43.78 -8.57 -19.28
CA LEU A 108 42.60 -7.71 -19.19
C LEU A 108 41.88 -7.88 -17.84
N CYS A 109 41.79 -9.11 -17.33
CA CYS A 109 41.28 -9.37 -15.98
C CYS A 109 42.12 -8.63 -14.93
N GLN A 110 43.45 -8.74 -14.99
CA GLN A 110 44.36 -8.06 -14.06
C GLN A 110 44.21 -6.54 -14.10
N VAL A 111 44.04 -5.97 -15.30
CA VAL A 111 43.78 -4.53 -15.49
C VAL A 111 42.43 -4.10 -14.90
N TYR A 112 41.40 -4.94 -14.98
CA TYR A 112 40.11 -4.66 -14.33
C TYR A 112 40.20 -4.74 -12.81
N VAL A 113 40.83 -5.79 -12.28
CA VAL A 113 41.05 -5.97 -10.83
C VAL A 113 41.86 -4.80 -10.26
N ALA A 114 42.91 -4.35 -10.93
CA ALA A 114 43.70 -3.19 -10.51
C ALA A 114 42.93 -1.85 -10.50
N GLN A 115 41.78 -1.79 -11.18
CA GLN A 115 40.86 -0.64 -11.20
C GLN A 115 39.65 -0.84 -10.27
N ASP A 116 39.62 -1.92 -9.49
CA ASP A 116 38.47 -2.32 -8.68
C ASP A 116 37.19 -2.55 -9.51
N LYS A 117 37.35 -3.05 -10.75
CA LYS A 117 36.26 -3.35 -11.69
C LYS A 117 35.98 -4.85 -11.73
N LEU A 118 35.70 -5.45 -10.58
CA LEU A 118 35.50 -6.90 -10.46
C LEU A 118 34.35 -7.43 -11.34
N LEU A 119 33.24 -6.67 -11.46
CA LEU A 119 32.11 -7.04 -12.31
C LEU A 119 32.50 -7.10 -13.79
N ASP A 120 33.27 -6.12 -14.27
CA ASP A 120 33.73 -6.09 -15.67
C ASP A 120 34.66 -7.26 -15.96
N ALA A 121 35.54 -7.61 -15.01
CA ALA A 121 36.42 -8.79 -15.12
C ALA A 121 35.61 -10.09 -15.26
N VAL A 122 34.62 -10.33 -14.39
CA VAL A 122 33.76 -11.51 -14.45
C VAL A 122 32.96 -11.56 -15.75
N GLN A 123 32.28 -10.45 -16.11
CA GLN A 123 31.49 -10.39 -17.33
C GLN A 123 32.33 -10.62 -18.58
N MET A 124 33.57 -10.12 -18.61
CA MET A 124 34.50 -10.31 -19.71
C MET A 124 34.88 -11.80 -19.85
N LEU A 125 35.26 -12.45 -18.74
CA LEU A 125 35.61 -13.88 -18.73
C LEU A 125 34.43 -14.79 -19.08
N ASP A 126 33.22 -14.46 -18.62
CA ASP A 126 32.02 -15.27 -18.89
C ASP A 126 31.50 -15.12 -20.33
N ARG A 127 31.86 -14.05 -21.03
CA ARG A 127 31.45 -13.78 -22.43
C ARG A 127 32.41 -14.31 -23.48
N VAL A 128 33.49 -14.98 -23.08
CA VAL A 128 34.44 -15.61 -24.00
C VAL A 128 33.72 -16.66 -24.87
N GLN A 129 33.79 -16.48 -26.19
CA GLN A 129 33.04 -17.29 -27.15
C GLN A 129 33.77 -18.57 -27.58
N ASP A 130 35.11 -18.57 -27.54
CA ASP A 130 35.91 -19.73 -27.94
C ASP A 130 35.98 -20.73 -26.78
N GLU A 131 35.55 -21.96 -27.03
CA GLU A 131 35.43 -23.00 -26.00
C GLU A 131 36.79 -23.37 -25.39
N ALA A 132 37.84 -23.49 -26.21
CA ALA A 132 39.15 -23.91 -25.72
C ALA A 132 39.77 -22.83 -24.82
N VAL A 133 39.61 -21.56 -25.21
CA VAL A 133 40.03 -20.41 -24.40
C VAL A 133 39.25 -20.36 -23.09
N ARG A 134 37.93 -20.63 -23.14
CA ARG A 134 37.07 -20.63 -21.95
C ARG A 134 37.45 -21.72 -20.95
N GLU A 135 37.71 -22.93 -21.40
CA GLU A 135 38.16 -24.04 -20.55
C GLU A 135 39.52 -23.74 -19.90
N GLU A 136 40.46 -23.17 -20.67
CA GLU A 136 41.78 -22.79 -20.16
C GLU A 136 41.68 -21.66 -19.12
N LEU A 137 40.89 -20.62 -19.37
CA LEU A 137 40.64 -19.55 -18.40
C LEU A 137 39.91 -20.07 -17.16
N ALA A 138 38.94 -20.97 -17.30
CA ALA A 138 38.24 -21.57 -16.17
C ALA A 138 39.19 -22.35 -15.24
N ALA A 139 40.21 -23.01 -15.80
CA ALA A 139 41.24 -23.70 -15.01
C ALA A 139 42.19 -22.75 -14.27
N MET A 140 42.32 -21.50 -14.73
CA MET A 140 43.14 -20.45 -14.07
C MET A 140 42.36 -19.64 -13.04
N ARG A 141 41.02 -19.68 -13.04
CA ARG A 141 40.19 -18.92 -12.10
C ARG A 141 40.17 -19.60 -10.73
N PRO A 142 40.21 -18.83 -9.61
CA PRO A 142 39.92 -19.40 -8.31
C PRO A 142 38.49 -19.94 -8.24
N ALA A 143 38.27 -20.92 -7.38
CA ALA A 143 36.92 -21.43 -7.11
C ALA A 143 36.02 -20.30 -6.56
N ALA A 144 34.72 -20.39 -6.86
CA ALA A 144 33.75 -19.49 -6.26
C ALA A 144 33.73 -19.68 -4.73
N PRO A 145 33.65 -18.60 -3.94
CA PRO A 145 33.52 -18.73 -2.50
C PRO A 145 32.31 -19.60 -2.11
N GLU A 146 32.48 -20.47 -1.13
CA GLU A 146 31.37 -21.20 -0.52
C GLU A 146 30.81 -20.38 0.64
N LEU A 147 29.52 -20.03 0.58
CA LEU A 147 28.82 -19.30 1.64
C LEU A 147 28.15 -20.29 2.61
N SER A 148 28.26 -20.02 3.91
CA SER A 148 27.58 -20.78 4.96
C SER A 148 27.00 -19.84 6.01
N PRO A 149 25.73 -20.03 6.44
CA PRO A 149 24.79 -21.10 6.06
C PRO A 149 24.16 -20.91 4.65
N GLU A 150 23.37 -21.89 4.19
CA GLU A 150 22.64 -21.79 2.90
C GLU A 150 21.62 -20.64 2.89
N ASP A 151 21.18 -20.20 1.72
CA ASP A 151 20.14 -19.18 1.62
C ASP A 151 18.79 -19.67 2.15
N GLY A 152 17.95 -18.71 2.56
CA GLY A 152 16.62 -19.02 3.07
C GLY A 152 16.12 -18.07 4.13
N TYR A 153 15.08 -18.52 4.83
CA TYR A 153 14.41 -17.80 5.89
C TYR A 153 14.91 -18.25 7.26
N TYR A 154 15.27 -17.29 8.10
CA TYR A 154 15.81 -17.51 9.44
C TYR A 154 15.02 -16.69 10.47
N THR A 155 14.73 -17.32 11.61
CA THR A 155 14.04 -16.71 12.76
C THR A 155 14.98 -16.15 13.82
N GLU A 156 16.28 -16.21 13.57
CA GLU A 156 17.34 -15.72 14.44
C GLU A 156 18.39 -15.01 13.59
N TYR A 157 19.16 -14.10 14.18
CA TYR A 157 20.32 -13.51 13.51
C TYR A 157 21.32 -14.60 13.18
N ILE A 158 21.79 -14.60 11.94
CA ILE A 158 22.83 -15.52 11.46
C ILE A 158 24.07 -14.75 11.08
N GLU A 159 25.21 -15.43 11.16
CA GLU A 159 26.47 -14.97 10.61
C GLU A 159 26.73 -15.71 9.31
N VAL A 160 26.97 -14.96 8.23
CA VAL A 160 27.41 -15.53 6.96
C VAL A 160 28.93 -15.56 6.94
N SER A 161 29.46 -16.75 6.68
CA SER A 161 30.87 -17.01 6.46
C SER A 161 31.12 -17.34 4.99
N ALA A 162 32.32 -17.01 4.50
CA ALA A 162 32.74 -17.28 3.13
C ALA A 162 34.08 -17.99 3.12
N ASP A 163 34.14 -19.15 2.46
CA ASP A 163 35.38 -19.89 2.23
C ASP A 163 35.86 -19.70 0.79
N GLY A 164 36.97 -18.98 0.61
CA GLY A 164 37.62 -18.74 -0.68
C GLY A 164 38.62 -19.80 -1.11
N GLY A 165 38.74 -20.92 -0.38
CA GLY A 165 39.72 -21.97 -0.66
C GLY A 165 41.17 -21.51 -0.50
N GLY A 166 41.41 -20.53 0.39
CA GLY A 166 42.71 -19.91 0.62
C GLY A 166 43.01 -18.64 -0.19
N ASN A 167 42.07 -18.17 -1.02
CA ASN A 167 42.16 -16.90 -1.74
C ASN A 167 41.46 -15.77 -0.96
N ASP A 168 41.79 -14.52 -1.28
CA ASP A 168 41.10 -13.36 -0.71
C ASP A 168 39.66 -13.30 -1.22
N VAL A 169 38.70 -13.14 -0.31
CA VAL A 169 37.27 -13.04 -0.63
C VAL A 169 36.81 -11.61 -0.39
N TYR A 170 36.00 -11.10 -1.32
CA TYR A 170 35.32 -9.82 -1.19
C TYR A 170 33.82 -10.06 -1.10
N LEU A 171 33.18 -9.61 -0.03
CA LEU A 171 31.80 -9.92 0.32
C LEU A 171 31.01 -8.64 0.63
N SER A 172 29.91 -8.45 -0.10
CA SER A 172 28.91 -7.41 0.17
C SER A 172 27.59 -8.02 0.64
N ILE A 173 26.84 -7.31 1.50
CA ILE A 173 25.52 -7.71 2.03
C ILE A 173 24.36 -6.79 1.59
N ASP A 174 24.66 -5.67 0.95
CA ASP A 174 23.68 -4.64 0.52
C ASP A 174 23.18 -4.84 -0.91
N GLY A 175 23.60 -5.91 -1.58
CA GLY A 175 23.31 -6.20 -2.98
C GLY A 175 24.15 -5.43 -3.99
N GLU A 176 25.08 -4.56 -3.55
CA GLU A 176 26.11 -4.00 -4.44
C GLU A 176 27.15 -5.06 -4.81
N TYR A 177 27.80 -4.86 -5.97
CA TYR A 177 28.90 -5.73 -6.37
C TYR A 177 30.13 -5.46 -5.50
N PRO A 178 30.82 -6.49 -4.97
CA PRO A 178 31.96 -6.30 -4.08
C PRO A 178 33.06 -5.44 -4.69
N SER A 179 33.68 -4.63 -3.84
CA SER A 179 34.80 -3.74 -4.09
C SER A 179 36.00 -4.15 -3.26
N MET A 180 37.18 -4.18 -3.88
CA MET A 180 38.45 -4.47 -3.24
C MET A 180 38.88 -3.40 -2.23
N GLU A 181 38.34 -2.19 -2.32
CA GLU A 181 38.67 -1.11 -1.39
C GLU A 181 37.97 -1.26 -0.03
N LYS A 182 36.75 -1.83 -0.01
CA LYS A 182 35.89 -1.85 1.20
C LYS A 182 35.44 -3.24 1.65
N ASP A 183 35.33 -4.20 0.76
CA ASP A 183 34.56 -5.43 1.03
C ASP A 183 35.45 -6.65 1.33
N LEU A 184 36.71 -6.46 1.72
CA LEU A 184 37.60 -7.57 2.07
C LEU A 184 37.04 -8.35 3.27
N TYR A 185 36.69 -9.61 3.04
CA TYR A 185 36.17 -10.51 4.04
C TYR A 185 37.30 -11.00 4.96
N THR A 186 37.16 -10.74 6.26
CA THR A 186 38.15 -11.13 7.28
C THR A 186 37.55 -11.95 8.42
N GLU A 187 36.25 -11.79 8.69
CA GLU A 187 35.50 -12.51 9.72
C GLU A 187 34.02 -12.65 9.32
N PRO A 188 33.27 -13.64 9.88
CA PRO A 188 31.84 -13.82 9.60
C PRO A 188 31.01 -12.54 9.80
N VAL A 189 30.06 -12.30 8.90
CA VAL A 189 29.25 -11.08 8.87
C VAL A 189 27.84 -11.37 9.38
N THR A 190 27.41 -10.69 10.45
CA THR A 190 26.03 -10.79 10.96
C THR A 190 25.06 -10.08 10.01
N LEU A 191 24.01 -10.78 9.59
CA LEU A 191 22.98 -10.18 8.74
C LEU A 191 21.92 -9.43 9.57
N PRO A 192 21.57 -8.17 9.21
CA PRO A 192 20.47 -7.46 9.86
C PRO A 192 19.10 -8.08 9.56
N ALA A 193 18.09 -7.70 10.35
CA ALA A 193 16.70 -8.10 10.11
C ALA A 193 16.22 -7.58 8.74
N GLY A 194 15.38 -8.37 8.06
CA GLY A 194 14.84 -8.06 6.74
C GLY A 194 15.48 -8.90 5.62
N GLU A 195 15.35 -8.40 4.39
CA GLU A 195 15.92 -9.00 3.20
C GLU A 195 17.38 -8.57 3.04
N ASN A 196 18.26 -9.55 2.82
CA ASN A 196 19.69 -9.34 2.65
C ASN A 196 20.14 -10.05 1.38
N SER A 197 20.91 -9.36 0.53
CA SER A 197 21.51 -9.96 -0.66
C SER A 197 23.01 -10.00 -0.48
N VAL A 198 23.54 -11.20 -0.22
CA VAL A 198 24.97 -11.41 -0.04
C VAL A 198 25.59 -11.80 -1.37
N LEU A 199 26.59 -11.03 -1.79
CA LEU A 199 27.39 -11.30 -2.97
C LEU A 199 28.84 -11.50 -2.54
N ALA A 200 29.48 -12.59 -2.95
CA ALA A 200 30.87 -12.85 -2.66
C ALA A 200 31.67 -13.26 -3.91
N ILE A 201 32.92 -12.84 -3.98
CA ILE A 201 33.85 -13.15 -5.07
C ILE A 201 35.25 -13.39 -4.52
N ALA A 202 35.97 -14.38 -5.05
CA ALA A 202 37.37 -14.63 -4.72
C ALA A 202 38.30 -13.99 -5.76
N VAL A 203 39.42 -13.44 -5.29
CA VAL A 203 40.53 -12.96 -6.12
C VAL A 203 41.79 -13.69 -5.68
N ASP A 204 42.49 -14.31 -6.63
CA ASP A 204 43.72 -15.04 -6.35
C ASP A 204 44.97 -14.14 -6.39
N GLU A 205 46.14 -14.73 -6.10
CA GLU A 205 47.44 -14.04 -6.15
C GLU A 205 47.82 -13.51 -7.55
N ASN A 206 47.20 -14.02 -8.62
CA ASN A 206 47.43 -13.60 -10.00
C ASN A 206 46.42 -12.55 -10.46
N SER A 207 45.58 -12.01 -9.56
CA SER A 207 44.51 -11.08 -9.88
C SER A 207 43.49 -11.65 -10.89
N MET A 208 43.27 -12.97 -10.82
CA MET A 208 42.16 -13.66 -11.48
C MET A 208 40.97 -13.73 -10.53
N VAL A 209 39.76 -13.60 -11.10
CA VAL A 209 38.51 -13.56 -10.36
C VAL A 209 37.71 -14.85 -10.51
N SER A 210 37.07 -15.29 -9.43
CA SER A 210 36.11 -16.39 -9.48
C SER A 210 34.82 -15.97 -10.19
N THR A 211 33.85 -16.88 -10.35
CA THR A 211 32.46 -16.45 -10.52
C THR A 211 31.96 -15.85 -9.20
N ALA A 212 31.13 -14.82 -9.26
CA ALA A 212 30.48 -14.29 -8.06
C ALA A 212 29.35 -15.23 -7.61
N VAL A 213 29.25 -15.48 -6.31
CA VAL A 213 28.13 -16.19 -5.69
C VAL A 213 27.17 -15.17 -5.10
N GLN A 214 25.89 -15.26 -5.46
CA GLN A 214 24.82 -14.47 -4.87
C GLN A 214 23.88 -15.38 -4.07
N ARG A 215 23.52 -14.96 -2.86
CA ARG A 215 22.58 -15.65 -1.96
C ARG A 215 21.63 -14.64 -1.33
N GLY A 216 20.36 -15.03 -1.20
CA GLY A 216 19.31 -14.20 -0.61
C GLY A 216 18.91 -14.72 0.77
N TYR A 217 19.04 -13.91 1.81
CA TYR A 217 18.67 -14.30 3.17
C TYR A 217 17.53 -13.41 3.66
N THR A 218 16.53 -14.02 4.29
CA THR A 218 15.44 -13.30 4.94
C THR A 218 15.51 -13.57 6.44
N ILE A 219 15.86 -12.55 7.21
CA ILE A 219 15.91 -12.62 8.67
C ILE A 219 14.63 -11.98 9.20
N GLY A 220 13.68 -12.79 9.63
CA GLY A 220 12.37 -12.32 10.09
C GLY A 220 11.86 -13.18 11.23
N GLY A 221 11.00 -12.64 12.10
CA GLY A 221 10.55 -13.41 13.26
C GLY A 221 11.56 -13.45 14.41
N VAL A 222 12.57 -12.56 14.41
CA VAL A 222 13.54 -12.43 15.50
C VAL A 222 12.86 -11.89 16.76
N VAL A 223 12.97 -12.64 17.86
CA VAL A 223 12.41 -12.26 19.16
C VAL A 223 13.43 -11.43 19.92
N GLU A 224 13.15 -10.14 20.07
CA GLU A 224 14.02 -9.20 20.78
C GLU A 224 13.24 -8.24 21.66
N ALA A 225 13.92 -7.65 22.64
CA ALA A 225 13.30 -6.71 23.55
C ALA A 225 13.02 -5.37 22.86
N VAL A 226 11.79 -4.86 23.02
CA VAL A 226 11.33 -3.60 22.43
C VAL A 226 11.03 -2.59 23.52
N THR A 227 11.40 -1.33 23.27
CA THR A 227 10.95 -0.18 24.07
C THR A 227 10.07 0.69 23.18
N LEU A 228 8.79 0.76 23.51
CA LEU A 228 7.84 1.63 22.81
C LEU A 228 8.09 3.08 23.21
N THR A 229 7.99 3.97 22.24
CA THR A 229 8.38 5.38 22.35
C THR A 229 7.25 6.25 22.93
N ASP A 230 6.00 5.96 22.60
CA ASP A 230 4.82 6.63 23.14
C ASP A 230 4.34 5.93 24.43
N PRO A 231 4.34 6.61 25.59
CA PRO A 231 3.94 6.00 26.86
C PRO A 231 2.48 5.53 26.90
N ALA A 232 1.60 6.14 26.11
CA ALA A 232 0.20 5.74 26.03
C ALA A 232 0.05 4.45 25.20
N VAL A 233 0.82 4.32 24.12
CA VAL A 233 0.93 3.06 23.37
C VAL A 233 1.53 1.96 24.24
N ASP A 234 2.64 2.21 24.95
CA ASP A 234 3.23 1.23 25.88
C ASP A 234 2.22 0.75 26.93
N SER A 235 1.52 1.69 27.57
CA SER A 235 0.53 1.36 28.61
C SER A 235 -0.61 0.52 28.04
N ALA A 236 -1.16 0.88 26.89
CA ALA A 236 -2.25 0.15 26.24
C ALA A 236 -1.82 -1.25 25.78
N VAL A 237 -0.61 -1.38 25.24
CA VAL A 237 -0.04 -2.67 24.83
C VAL A 237 0.17 -3.57 26.04
N ARG A 238 0.75 -3.05 27.12
CA ARG A 238 0.97 -3.84 28.34
C ARG A 238 -0.34 -4.29 28.97
N GLU A 239 -1.35 -3.43 28.99
CA GLU A 239 -2.69 -3.78 29.43
C GLU A 239 -3.30 -4.88 28.56
N ALA A 240 -3.21 -4.76 27.24
CA ALA A 240 -3.72 -5.76 26.30
C ALA A 240 -3.01 -7.12 26.42
N LEU A 241 -1.71 -7.12 26.76
CA LEU A 241 -0.91 -8.32 27.01
C LEU A 241 -1.05 -8.86 28.44
N GLY A 242 -1.65 -8.11 29.36
CA GLY A 242 -1.76 -8.47 30.78
C GLY A 242 -0.42 -8.48 31.52
N ILE A 243 0.54 -7.64 31.11
CA ILE A 243 1.88 -7.54 31.70
C ILE A 243 2.09 -6.19 32.39
N THR A 244 3.15 -6.09 33.17
CA THR A 244 3.51 -4.89 33.94
C THR A 244 4.74 -4.19 33.35
N SER A 245 5.10 -3.02 33.90
CA SER A 245 6.34 -2.33 33.54
C SER A 245 7.61 -3.06 34.01
N ALA A 246 7.49 -4.08 34.87
CA ALA A 246 8.61 -4.92 35.27
C ALA A 246 8.93 -6.01 34.23
N ASP A 247 7.97 -6.34 33.37
CA ASP A 247 8.12 -7.38 32.35
C ASP A 247 8.79 -6.83 31.09
N THR A 248 9.70 -7.61 30.51
CA THR A 248 10.33 -7.25 29.24
C THR A 248 9.35 -7.46 28.10
N LEU A 249 9.11 -6.41 27.33
CA LEU A 249 8.28 -6.47 26.13
C LEU A 249 9.11 -7.02 24.97
N MET A 250 8.63 -8.06 24.30
CA MET A 250 9.32 -8.72 23.20
C MET A 250 8.56 -8.50 21.88
N THR A 251 9.28 -8.49 20.75
CA THR A 251 8.70 -8.30 19.39
C THR A 251 7.59 -9.32 19.09
N ASP A 252 7.71 -10.54 19.59
CA ASP A 252 6.74 -11.61 19.32
C ASP A 252 5.38 -11.40 19.98
N MET A 253 5.38 -10.75 21.13
CA MET A 253 4.17 -10.31 21.82
C MET A 253 3.45 -9.21 21.01
N LEU A 254 4.20 -8.38 20.29
CA LEU A 254 3.66 -7.24 19.54
C LEU A 254 3.04 -7.66 18.21
N TRP A 255 3.76 -8.43 17.39
CA TRP A 255 3.22 -8.85 16.08
C TRP A 255 2.08 -9.86 16.19
N SER A 256 1.88 -10.48 17.36
CA SER A 256 0.79 -11.43 17.61
C SER A 256 -0.42 -10.80 18.30
N LEU A 257 -0.35 -9.51 18.63
CA LEU A 257 -1.44 -8.79 19.28
C LEU A 257 -2.65 -8.70 18.34
N PRO A 258 -3.83 -9.24 18.69
CA PRO A 258 -4.97 -9.28 17.78
C PRO A 258 -5.77 -7.98 17.76
N SER A 259 -5.81 -7.26 18.88
CA SER A 259 -6.64 -6.07 19.08
C SER A 259 -5.99 -5.08 20.01
N LEU A 260 -6.12 -3.79 19.72
CA LEU A 260 -5.58 -2.72 20.55
C LEU A 260 -6.55 -1.53 20.58
N THR A 261 -6.80 -1.02 21.78
CA THR A 261 -7.51 0.25 22.00
C THR A 261 -6.54 1.24 22.61
N LEU A 262 -6.29 2.35 21.91
CA LEU A 262 -5.43 3.42 22.40
C LEU A 262 -6.25 4.49 23.12
N PRO A 263 -5.76 5.02 24.25
CA PRO A 263 -6.40 6.12 24.96
C PRO A 263 -6.25 7.44 24.20
N ASP A 264 -7.07 8.43 24.58
CA ASP A 264 -7.06 9.78 24.00
C ASP A 264 -5.75 10.57 24.25
N THR A 265 -4.88 10.04 25.11
CA THR A 265 -3.59 10.65 25.45
C THR A 265 -2.47 10.34 24.45
N VAL A 266 -2.66 9.42 23.49
CA VAL A 266 -1.65 9.04 22.51
C VAL A 266 -1.19 10.23 21.66
N ARG A 267 0.11 10.29 21.35
CA ARG A 267 0.74 11.40 20.61
C ARG A 267 1.52 10.95 19.39
N ASP A 268 2.06 9.74 19.41
CA ASP A 268 2.77 9.13 18.30
C ASP A 268 2.28 7.70 18.06
N LEU A 269 2.13 7.34 16.79
CA LEU A 269 1.68 6.02 16.35
C LEU A 269 2.81 5.22 15.69
N SER A 270 4.05 5.73 15.65
CA SER A 270 5.20 5.07 15.05
C SER A 270 5.43 3.65 15.58
N ASP A 271 5.15 3.44 16.87
CA ASP A 271 5.22 2.15 17.56
C ASP A 271 4.25 1.08 17.00
N LEU A 272 3.17 1.47 16.32
CA LEU A 272 2.26 0.51 15.70
C LEU A 272 2.94 -0.33 14.61
N ALA A 273 4.06 0.12 14.05
CA ALA A 273 4.84 -0.62 13.07
C ALA A 273 5.28 -2.02 13.56
N TYR A 274 5.37 -2.24 14.88
CA TYR A 274 5.68 -3.55 15.46
C TYR A 274 4.48 -4.50 15.53
N MET A 275 3.25 -3.99 15.35
CA MET A 275 2.00 -4.71 15.61
C MET A 275 1.36 -5.19 14.31
N THR A 276 2.15 -5.79 13.43
CA THR A 276 1.74 -6.13 12.05
C THR A 276 0.60 -7.15 11.97
N GLY A 277 0.38 -7.96 13.00
CA GLY A 277 -0.74 -8.90 13.09
C GLY A 277 -2.04 -8.34 13.67
N LEU A 278 -2.13 -7.03 13.90
CA LEU A 278 -3.31 -6.38 14.46
C LEU A 278 -4.51 -6.51 13.52
N ARG A 279 -5.64 -7.00 14.05
CA ARG A 279 -6.91 -7.18 13.32
C ARG A 279 -7.95 -6.13 13.67
N SER A 280 -7.87 -5.59 14.88
CA SER A 280 -8.77 -4.54 15.39
C SER A 280 -7.97 -3.41 16.04
N LEU A 281 -8.21 -2.18 15.60
CA LEU A 281 -7.62 -0.98 16.18
C LEU A 281 -8.70 0.04 16.49
N THR A 282 -8.67 0.58 17.71
CA THR A 282 -9.55 1.69 18.11
C THR A 282 -8.73 2.84 18.68
N ILE A 283 -8.93 4.03 18.11
CA ILE A 283 -8.33 5.29 18.56
C ILE A 283 -9.42 6.36 18.46
N GLN A 284 -9.94 6.86 19.57
CA GLN A 284 -11.09 7.77 19.54
C GLN A 284 -10.74 9.15 20.13
N ASN A 285 -11.37 10.18 19.57
CA ASN A 285 -11.31 11.57 20.07
C ASN A 285 -9.89 12.16 20.13
N VAL A 286 -9.02 11.85 19.15
CA VAL A 286 -7.65 12.39 19.09
C VAL A 286 -7.43 13.26 17.85
N SER A 287 -6.87 14.45 18.06
CA SER A 287 -6.56 15.40 16.99
C SER A 287 -5.06 15.48 16.72
N GLY A 288 -4.67 15.63 15.44
CA GLY A 288 -3.29 15.94 15.05
C GLY A 288 -2.33 14.76 14.99
N LEU A 289 -2.84 13.53 15.02
CA LEU A 289 -2.04 12.32 14.77
C LEU A 289 -1.78 12.12 13.28
N ASP A 290 -0.63 11.54 12.96
CA ASP A 290 -0.35 11.00 11.63
C ASP A 290 -0.68 9.50 11.58
N PHE A 291 -1.68 9.15 10.80
CA PHE A 291 -2.10 7.76 10.58
C PHE A 291 -1.39 7.07 9.38
N SER A 292 -0.30 7.64 8.85
CA SER A 292 0.45 7.04 7.74
C SER A 292 0.93 5.61 8.02
N VAL A 293 1.27 5.31 9.28
CA VAL A 293 1.66 3.98 9.77
C VAL A 293 0.60 2.91 9.53
N LEU A 294 -0.69 3.28 9.44
CA LEU A 294 -1.78 2.32 9.22
C LEU A 294 -1.58 1.52 7.93
N SER A 295 -0.90 2.07 6.92
CA SER A 295 -0.60 1.36 5.68
C SER A 295 0.24 0.08 5.86
N GLN A 296 0.91 -0.08 7.01
CA GLN A 296 1.69 -1.27 7.36
C GLN A 296 0.87 -2.34 8.09
N LEU A 297 -0.34 -2.02 8.56
CA LEU A 297 -1.19 -2.90 9.36
C LEU A 297 -2.18 -3.67 8.46
N THR A 298 -1.64 -4.39 7.48
CA THR A 298 -2.43 -4.99 6.39
C THR A 298 -3.40 -6.09 6.83
N GLU A 299 -3.24 -6.61 8.04
CA GLU A 299 -4.14 -7.60 8.65
C GLU A 299 -5.38 -6.99 9.32
N LEU A 300 -5.52 -5.65 9.33
CA LEU A 300 -6.66 -4.98 9.92
C LEU A 300 -7.96 -5.34 9.20
N THR A 301 -8.92 -5.84 9.98
CA THR A 301 -10.30 -6.08 9.57
C THR A 301 -11.26 -5.07 10.18
N GLU A 302 -10.88 -4.42 11.28
CA GLU A 302 -11.70 -3.47 12.00
C GLU A 302 -10.90 -2.24 12.40
N LEU A 303 -11.42 -1.07 12.06
CA LEU A 303 -10.80 0.20 12.38
C LEU A 303 -11.85 1.20 12.86
N ASP A 304 -11.65 1.74 14.06
CA ASP A 304 -12.45 2.83 14.61
C ASP A 304 -11.55 4.01 14.94
N LEU A 305 -11.71 5.09 14.18
CA LEU A 305 -11.03 6.37 14.40
C LEU A 305 -12.02 7.50 14.76
N SER A 306 -13.19 7.16 15.30
CA SER A 306 -14.27 8.13 15.54
C SER A 306 -13.82 9.29 16.43
N GLY A 307 -14.14 10.52 16.03
CA GLY A 307 -13.72 11.75 16.70
C GLY A 307 -12.28 12.18 16.40
N CYS A 308 -11.57 11.49 15.49
CA CYS A 308 -10.23 11.89 15.05
C CYS A 308 -10.25 12.73 13.78
N THR A 309 -9.41 13.76 13.67
CA THR A 309 -9.29 14.50 12.40
C THR A 309 -8.44 13.72 11.39
N ILE A 310 -9.04 13.33 10.26
CA ILE A 310 -8.36 12.52 9.24
C ILE A 310 -7.85 13.41 8.09
N SER A 311 -6.53 13.45 7.90
CA SER A 311 -5.90 14.14 6.77
C SER A 311 -6.07 13.35 5.47
N THR A 312 -5.86 13.99 4.31
CA THR A 312 -5.86 13.28 3.01
C THR A 312 -4.79 12.18 2.94
N GLY A 313 -3.62 12.39 3.54
CA GLY A 313 -2.56 11.36 3.60
C GLY A 313 -2.99 10.16 4.43
N SER A 314 -3.61 10.42 5.58
CA SER A 314 -4.21 9.40 6.46
C SER A 314 -5.33 8.64 5.78
N LEU A 315 -6.16 9.32 4.98
CA LEU A 315 -7.24 8.69 4.21
C LEU A 315 -6.68 7.68 3.19
N ASN A 316 -5.57 8.00 2.52
CA ASN A 316 -4.90 7.07 1.60
C ASN A 316 -4.29 5.87 2.33
N ALA A 317 -3.76 6.06 3.54
CA ALA A 317 -3.27 4.95 4.37
C ALA A 317 -4.43 4.00 4.74
N ILE A 318 -5.58 4.54 5.16
CA ILE A 318 -6.79 3.74 5.43
C ILE A 318 -7.26 3.01 4.16
N ALA A 319 -7.24 3.68 3.00
CA ALA A 319 -7.66 3.09 1.73
C ALA A 319 -6.76 1.91 1.26
N SER A 320 -5.54 1.79 1.78
CA SER A 320 -4.65 0.65 1.50
C SER A 320 -5.01 -0.61 2.29
N LEU A 321 -5.86 -0.49 3.33
CA LEU A 321 -6.30 -1.59 4.19
C LEU A 321 -7.45 -2.39 3.57
N THR A 322 -7.19 -3.09 2.48
CA THR A 322 -8.23 -3.77 1.68
C THR A 322 -8.94 -4.92 2.40
N ASN A 323 -8.43 -5.37 3.55
CA ASN A 323 -9.03 -6.41 4.38
C ASN A 323 -10.08 -5.88 5.37
N LEU A 324 -10.31 -4.56 5.43
CA LEU A 324 -11.31 -3.97 6.31
C LEU A 324 -12.72 -4.48 5.99
N THR A 325 -13.40 -4.94 7.04
CA THR A 325 -14.81 -5.33 7.04
C THR A 325 -15.67 -4.38 7.87
N ARG A 326 -15.07 -3.69 8.85
CA ARG A 326 -15.72 -2.64 9.67
C ARG A 326 -14.86 -1.39 9.71
N LEU A 327 -15.42 -0.25 9.32
CA LEU A 327 -14.76 1.04 9.37
C LEU A 327 -15.66 2.09 10.02
N ARG A 328 -15.21 2.70 11.12
CA ARG A 328 -15.90 3.78 11.81
C ARG A 328 -15.06 5.04 11.80
N LEU A 329 -15.61 6.09 11.18
CA LEU A 329 -14.99 7.41 11.02
C LEU A 329 -16.03 8.50 11.32
N ASN A 330 -16.83 8.32 12.38
CA ASN A 330 -17.79 9.32 12.80
C ASN A 330 -17.05 10.56 13.33
N GLN A 331 -17.55 11.77 13.08
CA GLN A 331 -16.94 13.01 13.59
C GLN A 331 -15.46 13.21 13.18
N CYS A 332 -15.11 12.83 11.94
CA CYS A 332 -13.74 12.84 11.45
C CYS A 332 -13.36 14.03 10.55
N ALA A 333 -14.28 14.99 10.39
CA ALA A 333 -14.17 16.14 9.49
C ALA A 333 -13.93 15.75 8.01
N LEU A 334 -14.45 14.59 7.58
CA LEU A 334 -14.33 14.11 6.21
C LEU A 334 -15.22 14.92 5.27
N THR A 335 -14.70 15.29 4.10
CA THR A 335 -15.47 15.92 3.01
C THR A 335 -15.56 15.05 1.76
N ASP A 336 -14.59 14.15 1.57
CA ASP A 336 -14.50 13.24 0.44
C ASP A 336 -14.10 11.84 0.92
N ILE A 337 -14.73 10.84 0.32
CA ILE A 337 -14.51 9.41 0.58
C ILE A 337 -14.16 8.65 -0.70
N SER A 338 -13.89 9.33 -1.82
CA SER A 338 -13.53 8.73 -3.10
C SER A 338 -12.33 7.76 -3.02
N ALA A 339 -11.42 8.00 -2.07
CA ALA A 339 -10.29 7.14 -1.77
C ALA A 339 -10.68 5.72 -1.33
N PHE A 340 -11.91 5.50 -0.83
CA PHE A 340 -12.37 4.18 -0.34
C PHE A 340 -12.71 3.17 -1.43
N SER A 341 -12.46 3.49 -2.72
CA SER A 341 -12.69 2.56 -3.82
C SER A 341 -12.06 1.16 -3.68
N PRO A 342 -10.90 0.96 -3.00
CA PRO A 342 -10.34 -0.38 -2.77
C PRO A 342 -11.00 -1.18 -1.63
N LEU A 343 -11.82 -0.54 -0.78
CA LEU A 343 -12.38 -1.14 0.44
C LEU A 343 -13.64 -1.96 0.12
N THR A 344 -13.54 -2.91 -0.81
CA THR A 344 -14.69 -3.66 -1.34
C THR A 344 -15.27 -4.70 -0.38
N ASN A 345 -14.52 -5.06 0.68
CA ASN A 345 -14.91 -6.06 1.67
C ASN A 345 -15.70 -5.47 2.86
N LEU A 346 -16.04 -4.18 2.84
CA LEU A 346 -16.76 -3.52 3.92
C LEU A 346 -18.18 -4.09 4.08
N THR A 347 -18.51 -4.45 5.33
CA THR A 347 -19.83 -4.89 5.79
C THR A 347 -20.49 -3.84 6.69
N GLU A 348 -19.69 -3.05 7.40
CA GLU A 348 -20.14 -1.94 8.25
C GLU A 348 -19.31 -0.69 7.95
N LEU A 349 -19.99 0.42 7.63
CA LEU A 349 -19.36 1.72 7.40
C LEU A 349 -20.11 2.81 8.16
N GLN A 350 -19.45 3.42 9.15
CA GLN A 350 -20.02 4.52 9.91
C GLN A 350 -19.30 5.84 9.61
N LEU A 351 -20.05 6.81 9.11
CA LEU A 351 -19.56 8.10 8.60
C LEU A 351 -20.39 9.28 9.12
N SER A 352 -21.12 9.11 10.22
CA SER A 352 -21.98 10.13 10.80
C SER A 352 -21.20 11.37 11.24
N ASP A 353 -21.86 12.53 11.26
CA ASP A 353 -21.32 13.82 11.69
C ASP A 353 -20.03 14.23 10.94
N ASN A 354 -20.04 14.10 9.62
CA ASN A 354 -18.96 14.59 8.75
C ASN A 354 -19.49 15.72 7.84
N SER A 355 -18.75 16.04 6.77
CA SER A 355 -19.13 17.03 5.76
C SER A 355 -19.13 16.41 4.36
N ILE A 356 -19.53 15.14 4.26
CA ILE A 356 -19.56 14.36 3.03
C ILE A 356 -20.82 14.70 2.22
N SER A 357 -20.64 15.07 0.95
CA SER A 357 -21.78 15.32 0.03
C SER A 357 -21.96 14.21 -1.00
N GLU A 358 -20.87 13.54 -1.39
CA GLU A 358 -20.84 12.55 -2.46
C GLU A 358 -20.56 11.15 -1.92
N VAL A 359 -21.47 10.22 -2.18
CA VAL A 359 -21.38 8.83 -1.70
C VAL A 359 -21.35 7.80 -2.85
N GLY A 360 -20.99 8.23 -4.07
CA GLY A 360 -20.96 7.36 -5.25
C GLY A 360 -20.03 6.14 -5.10
N VAL A 361 -18.95 6.27 -4.33
CA VAL A 361 -17.98 5.20 -4.05
C VAL A 361 -18.61 3.98 -3.36
N LEU A 362 -19.72 4.16 -2.64
CA LEU A 362 -20.40 3.07 -1.94
C LEU A 362 -20.92 1.99 -2.89
N SER A 363 -21.10 2.31 -4.17
CA SER A 363 -21.51 1.35 -5.20
C SER A 363 -20.51 0.20 -5.43
N LEU A 364 -19.29 0.33 -4.91
CA LEU A 364 -18.25 -0.69 -4.96
C LEU A 364 -18.27 -1.65 -3.76
N MET A 365 -19.01 -1.33 -2.70
CA MET A 365 -19.08 -2.08 -1.44
C MET A 365 -20.28 -3.02 -1.47
N LEU A 366 -20.18 -4.08 -2.28
CA LEU A 366 -21.30 -4.99 -2.56
C LEU A 366 -21.73 -5.82 -1.34
N ASP A 367 -20.83 -5.97 -0.37
CA ASP A 367 -21.06 -6.71 0.88
C ASP A 367 -21.56 -5.84 2.04
N LEU A 368 -21.83 -4.56 1.79
CA LEU A 368 -22.24 -3.61 2.81
C LEU A 368 -23.62 -3.98 3.39
N GLU A 369 -23.66 -4.20 4.71
CA GLU A 369 -24.86 -4.53 5.48
C GLU A 369 -25.36 -3.34 6.30
N THR A 370 -24.44 -2.55 6.87
CA THR A 370 -24.77 -1.39 7.71
C THR A 370 -24.04 -0.16 7.21
N VAL A 371 -24.79 0.94 7.01
CA VAL A 371 -24.23 2.24 6.67
C VAL A 371 -24.89 3.35 7.49
N THR A 372 -24.06 4.20 8.12
CA THR A 372 -24.53 5.42 8.77
C THR A 372 -23.88 6.64 8.11
N LEU A 373 -24.74 7.55 7.64
CA LEU A 373 -24.38 8.80 6.98
C LEU A 373 -25.00 10.00 7.68
N SER A 374 -25.58 9.81 8.87
CA SER A 374 -26.35 10.85 9.54
C SER A 374 -25.55 12.13 9.76
N ASN A 375 -26.24 13.27 9.70
CA ASN A 375 -25.66 14.61 9.82
C ASN A 375 -24.53 14.88 8.80
N ASN A 376 -24.74 14.50 7.54
CA ASN A 376 -23.89 14.89 6.41
C ASN A 376 -24.69 15.65 5.35
N PRO A 377 -24.09 16.56 4.56
CA PRO A 377 -24.77 17.27 3.47
C PRO A 377 -25.02 16.38 2.22
N VAL A 378 -25.36 15.10 2.41
CA VAL A 378 -25.68 14.15 1.32
C VAL A 378 -27.04 14.49 0.73
N THR A 379 -27.09 14.66 -0.59
CA THR A 379 -28.34 14.94 -1.33
C THR A 379 -28.84 13.75 -2.13
N SER A 380 -27.96 12.80 -2.47
CA SER A 380 -28.27 11.62 -3.25
C SER A 380 -27.58 10.40 -2.67
N ILE A 381 -28.34 9.32 -2.50
CA ILE A 381 -27.85 8.03 -2.04
C ILE A 381 -27.76 6.99 -3.17
N ALA A 382 -27.68 7.43 -4.43
CA ALA A 382 -27.61 6.54 -5.59
C ALA A 382 -26.47 5.50 -5.52
N GLY A 383 -25.39 5.81 -4.78
CA GLY A 383 -24.30 4.88 -4.50
C GLY A 383 -24.74 3.60 -3.78
N LEU A 384 -25.84 3.61 -3.03
CA LEU A 384 -26.36 2.42 -2.31
C LEU A 384 -27.13 1.44 -3.20
N SER A 385 -27.41 1.80 -4.46
CA SER A 385 -28.21 0.97 -5.38
C SER A 385 -27.59 -0.42 -5.61
N ALA A 386 -26.26 -0.52 -5.63
CA ALA A 386 -25.55 -1.80 -5.83
C ALA A 386 -25.41 -2.64 -4.53
N CYS A 387 -25.61 -2.05 -3.34
CA CYS A 387 -25.44 -2.72 -2.05
C CYS A 387 -26.64 -3.64 -1.77
N GLY A 388 -26.60 -4.89 -2.25
CA GLY A 388 -27.74 -5.82 -2.17
C GLY A 388 -27.98 -6.44 -0.78
N LYS A 389 -27.01 -6.34 0.14
CA LYS A 389 -27.03 -6.94 1.47
C LYS A 389 -27.38 -5.97 2.59
N LEU A 390 -27.81 -4.74 2.26
CA LEU A 390 -28.14 -3.73 3.26
C LEU A 390 -29.24 -4.23 4.20
N LYS A 391 -28.96 -4.12 5.50
CA LYS A 391 -29.85 -4.41 6.63
C LYS A 391 -30.21 -3.15 7.40
N SER A 392 -29.25 -2.22 7.56
CA SER A 392 -29.48 -0.98 8.30
C SER A 392 -28.91 0.21 7.56
N VAL A 393 -29.75 1.22 7.34
CA VAL A 393 -29.37 2.49 6.71
C VAL A 393 -29.81 3.63 7.62
N ASP A 394 -28.86 4.47 8.04
CA ASP A 394 -29.14 5.74 8.68
C ASP A 394 -28.64 6.90 7.81
N ILE A 395 -29.59 7.70 7.33
CA ILE A 395 -29.38 8.91 6.52
C ILE A 395 -30.01 10.13 7.20
N SER A 396 -30.22 10.09 8.52
CA SER A 396 -30.91 11.15 9.25
C SER A 396 -30.12 12.47 9.24
N GLY A 397 -30.80 13.62 9.15
CA GLY A 397 -30.13 14.93 9.17
C GLY A 397 -29.30 15.21 7.90
N CYS A 398 -29.66 14.58 6.78
CA CYS A 398 -29.06 14.82 5.49
C CYS A 398 -29.90 15.82 4.67
N SER A 399 -29.78 15.81 3.35
CA SER A 399 -30.63 16.58 2.43
C SER A 399 -31.13 15.69 1.29
N VAL A 400 -31.38 14.41 1.59
CA VAL A 400 -31.82 13.40 0.63
C VAL A 400 -33.24 13.71 0.18
N THR A 401 -33.47 13.71 -1.13
CA THR A 401 -34.79 13.97 -1.74
C THR A 401 -35.48 12.70 -2.22
N THR A 402 -34.72 11.65 -2.50
CA THR A 402 -35.25 10.39 -3.02
C THR A 402 -34.50 9.20 -2.44
N ILE A 403 -35.26 8.14 -2.15
CA ILE A 403 -34.77 6.86 -1.65
C ILE A 403 -34.85 5.74 -2.69
N ALA A 404 -34.94 6.07 -3.98
CA ALA A 404 -35.01 5.09 -5.07
C ALA A 404 -33.86 4.07 -5.06
N ALA A 405 -32.69 4.43 -4.50
CA ALA A 405 -31.56 3.52 -4.34
C ALA A 405 -31.83 2.35 -3.37
N LEU A 406 -32.87 2.46 -2.53
CA LEU A 406 -33.29 1.44 -1.57
C LEU A 406 -34.40 0.53 -2.13
N ALA A 407 -34.76 0.67 -3.40
CA ALA A 407 -35.70 -0.25 -4.03
C ALA A 407 -35.18 -1.71 -3.98
N ASP A 408 -36.10 -2.64 -3.72
CA ASP A 408 -35.87 -4.08 -3.69
C ASP A 408 -34.77 -4.57 -2.72
N LYS A 409 -34.45 -3.78 -1.68
CA LYS A 409 -33.55 -4.19 -0.59
C LYS A 409 -34.26 -5.15 0.35
N THR A 410 -34.48 -6.37 -0.12
CA THR A 410 -35.23 -7.43 0.60
C THR A 410 -34.64 -7.83 1.96
N GLN A 411 -33.40 -7.45 2.26
CA GLN A 411 -32.76 -7.66 3.57
C GLN A 411 -32.77 -6.43 4.47
N LEU A 412 -33.30 -5.29 4.01
CA LEU A 412 -33.33 -4.05 4.78
C LEU A 412 -34.29 -4.21 5.95
N GLU A 413 -33.78 -4.16 7.17
CA GLU A 413 -34.53 -4.32 8.43
C GLU A 413 -34.84 -2.97 9.08
N SER A 414 -33.96 -1.97 8.91
CA SER A 414 -34.07 -0.66 9.54
C SER A 414 -33.68 0.48 8.58
N LEU A 415 -34.56 1.47 8.45
CA LEU A 415 -34.30 2.73 7.76
C LEU A 415 -34.58 3.91 8.69
N LEU A 416 -33.53 4.65 9.04
CA LEU A 416 -33.61 5.92 9.75
C LEU A 416 -33.31 7.05 8.76
N ALA A 417 -34.31 7.88 8.46
CA ALA A 417 -34.24 8.92 7.44
C ALA A 417 -34.91 10.22 7.89
N GLY A 418 -34.90 10.50 9.20
CA GLY A 418 -35.46 11.73 9.75
C GLY A 418 -34.71 12.99 9.30
N ASN A 419 -35.37 14.14 9.30
CA ASN A 419 -34.79 15.44 8.90
C ASN A 419 -34.14 15.39 7.51
N ASN A 420 -34.96 15.09 6.49
CA ASN A 420 -34.56 15.07 5.07
C ASN A 420 -35.59 15.84 4.22
N LYS A 421 -35.59 15.61 2.90
CA LYS A 421 -36.54 16.20 1.94
C LYS A 421 -37.27 15.12 1.15
N ILE A 422 -37.52 13.98 1.79
CA ILE A 422 -38.17 12.82 1.16
C ILE A 422 -39.68 13.08 1.12
N SER A 423 -40.30 12.82 -0.03
CA SER A 423 -41.75 12.91 -0.21
C SER A 423 -42.40 11.63 -0.70
N ASP A 424 -41.60 10.70 -1.26
CA ASP A 424 -42.08 9.46 -1.88
C ASP A 424 -41.43 8.25 -1.21
N LEU A 425 -42.28 7.41 -0.60
CA LEU A 425 -41.88 6.16 0.06
C LEU A 425 -42.15 4.92 -0.80
N SER A 426 -42.77 5.06 -1.98
CA SER A 426 -43.09 3.93 -2.87
C SER A 426 -41.89 3.03 -3.24
N PRO A 427 -40.62 3.51 -3.30
CA PRO A 427 -39.49 2.61 -3.52
C PRO A 427 -39.34 1.51 -2.46
N LEU A 428 -39.93 1.67 -1.27
CA LEU A 428 -39.81 0.70 -0.19
C LEU A 428 -40.68 -0.55 -0.36
N ALA A 429 -41.60 -0.60 -1.33
CA ALA A 429 -42.53 -1.72 -1.53
C ALA A 429 -41.84 -3.11 -1.58
N GLY A 430 -40.62 -3.18 -2.13
CA GLY A 430 -39.83 -4.42 -2.20
C GLY A 430 -39.04 -4.77 -0.94
N CYS A 431 -39.06 -3.95 0.11
CA CYS A 431 -38.28 -4.12 1.34
C CYS A 431 -39.01 -5.01 2.35
N SER A 432 -39.23 -6.28 2.00
CA SER A 432 -40.06 -7.21 2.78
C SER A 432 -39.57 -7.52 4.20
N ALA A 433 -38.30 -7.26 4.52
CA ALA A 433 -37.73 -7.41 5.86
C ALA A 433 -37.84 -6.13 6.71
N LEU A 434 -38.34 -5.02 6.17
CA LEU A 434 -38.30 -3.71 6.84
C LEU A 434 -39.20 -3.73 8.07
N SER A 435 -38.58 -3.62 9.23
CA SER A 435 -39.22 -3.71 10.54
C SER A 435 -39.30 -2.38 11.26
N VAL A 436 -38.34 -1.49 11.00
CA VAL A 436 -38.25 -0.14 11.56
C VAL A 436 -38.11 0.87 10.43
N LEU A 437 -39.06 1.80 10.34
CA LEU A 437 -39.03 2.91 9.41
C LEU A 437 -39.27 4.23 10.15
N GLU A 438 -38.26 5.09 10.17
CA GLU A 438 -38.34 6.41 10.76
C GLU A 438 -38.05 7.49 9.70
N VAL A 439 -39.05 8.30 9.39
CA VAL A 439 -39.00 9.41 8.43
C VAL A 439 -39.51 10.74 9.02
N PRO A 440 -39.27 11.07 10.30
CA PRO A 440 -39.80 12.31 10.87
C PRO A 440 -39.18 13.55 10.21
N TYR A 441 -39.88 14.68 10.21
CA TYR A 441 -39.38 15.93 9.62
C TYR A 441 -38.97 15.77 8.13
N ASN A 442 -39.93 15.33 7.32
CA ASN A 442 -39.79 15.19 5.87
C ASN A 442 -40.98 15.91 5.18
N SER A 443 -41.32 15.53 3.94
CA SER A 443 -42.48 16.05 3.21
C SER A 443 -43.30 14.89 2.64
N VAL A 444 -43.40 13.79 3.39
CA VAL A 444 -44.17 12.60 3.01
C VAL A 444 -45.66 12.90 3.14
N GLU A 445 -46.41 12.59 2.09
CA GLU A 445 -47.88 12.71 2.08
C GLU A 445 -48.55 11.33 1.99
N ASP A 446 -48.03 10.49 1.10
CA ASP A 446 -48.53 9.13 0.86
C ASP A 446 -47.69 8.09 1.61
N ILE A 447 -48.34 7.36 2.52
CA ILE A 447 -47.78 6.24 3.26
C ILE A 447 -48.45 4.91 2.89
N SER A 448 -49.15 4.83 1.76
CA SER A 448 -49.84 3.61 1.31
C SER A 448 -48.94 2.39 1.23
N VAL A 449 -47.67 2.58 0.88
CA VAL A 449 -46.65 1.53 0.85
C VAL A 449 -46.50 0.77 2.17
N LEU A 450 -46.87 1.36 3.32
CA LEU A 450 -46.71 0.71 4.62
C LEU A 450 -47.56 -0.57 4.75
N SER A 451 -48.73 -0.65 4.10
CA SER A 451 -49.55 -1.87 4.12
C SER A 451 -48.94 -3.00 3.28
N GLU A 452 -47.97 -2.70 2.43
CA GLU A 452 -47.20 -3.68 1.64
C GLU A 452 -45.97 -4.22 2.39
N LEU A 453 -45.68 -3.73 3.61
CA LEU A 453 -44.51 -4.11 4.41
C LEU A 453 -44.86 -5.12 5.52
N PRO A 454 -44.75 -6.44 5.27
CA PRO A 454 -45.27 -7.47 6.18
C PRO A 454 -44.49 -7.60 7.49
N ALA A 455 -43.25 -7.10 7.54
CA ALA A 455 -42.39 -7.17 8.73
C ALA A 455 -42.45 -5.88 9.58
N LEU A 456 -43.19 -4.86 9.16
CA LEU A 456 -43.17 -3.54 9.80
C LEU A 456 -43.71 -3.63 11.22
N THR A 457 -42.88 -3.27 12.20
CA THR A 457 -43.25 -3.22 13.63
C THR A 457 -43.32 -1.80 14.16
N ARG A 458 -42.53 -0.90 13.58
CA ARG A 458 -42.41 0.49 14.03
C ARG A 458 -42.37 1.44 12.86
N PHE A 459 -43.33 2.36 12.84
CA PHE A 459 -43.35 3.50 11.94
C PHE A 459 -43.33 4.81 12.73
N VAL A 460 -42.42 5.71 12.34
CA VAL A 460 -42.32 7.07 12.87
C VAL A 460 -42.30 8.06 11.71
N GLY A 461 -43.39 8.77 11.51
CA GLY A 461 -43.60 9.75 10.44
C GLY A 461 -44.05 11.11 10.95
N ASN A 462 -43.75 11.48 12.21
CA ASN A 462 -44.18 12.77 12.76
C ASN A 462 -43.55 13.97 12.02
N ASN A 463 -44.25 15.10 11.96
CA ASN A 463 -43.86 16.30 11.21
C ASN A 463 -43.67 16.01 9.70
N ASN A 464 -44.75 15.58 9.06
CA ASN A 464 -44.83 15.36 7.61
C ASN A 464 -46.14 16.02 7.08
N ALA A 465 -46.58 15.64 5.89
CA ALA A 465 -47.83 16.08 5.28
C ALA A 465 -48.81 14.90 5.07
N ILE A 466 -48.76 13.88 5.94
CA ILE A 466 -49.54 12.66 5.80
C ILE A 466 -51.03 12.97 5.98
N THR A 467 -51.88 12.52 5.05
CA THR A 467 -53.33 12.80 5.07
C THR A 467 -54.19 11.58 5.36
N ALA A 468 -53.71 10.38 5.07
CA ALA A 468 -54.48 9.15 5.22
C ALA A 468 -53.61 8.01 5.76
N VAL A 469 -54.22 7.17 6.60
CA VAL A 469 -53.63 5.91 7.06
C VAL A 469 -54.13 4.79 6.14
N PRO A 470 -53.24 3.94 5.58
CA PRO A 470 -53.67 2.83 4.73
C PRO A 470 -54.34 1.73 5.54
N ASP A 471 -55.16 0.93 4.86
CA ASP A 471 -55.72 -0.30 5.42
C ASP A 471 -54.61 -1.34 5.58
N PHE A 472 -54.28 -1.69 6.81
CA PHE A 472 -53.35 -2.78 7.11
C PHE A 472 -54.08 -4.14 7.15
N ASP A 473 -53.34 -5.21 6.89
CA ASP A 473 -53.86 -6.57 7.05
C ASP A 473 -54.02 -6.90 8.55
N GLU A 474 -55.27 -6.97 9.00
CA GLU A 474 -55.69 -7.27 10.38
C GLU A 474 -55.04 -8.55 10.94
N GLU A 475 -54.91 -9.60 10.11
CA GLU A 475 -54.40 -10.91 10.54
C GLU A 475 -52.86 -11.00 10.50
N ASN A 476 -52.24 -10.35 9.51
CA ASN A 476 -50.81 -10.54 9.23
C ASN A 476 -49.93 -9.38 9.71
N SER A 477 -50.46 -8.17 9.91
CA SER A 477 -49.72 -7.00 10.33
C SER A 477 -48.94 -7.24 11.63
N LYS A 478 -47.69 -6.74 11.66
CA LYS A 478 -46.81 -6.78 12.83
C LYS A 478 -46.64 -5.41 13.49
N LEU A 479 -47.40 -4.41 13.04
CA LEU A 479 -47.28 -3.04 13.48
C LEU A 479 -47.62 -2.93 14.97
N GLN A 480 -46.63 -2.52 15.76
CA GLN A 480 -46.74 -2.35 17.22
C GLN A 480 -46.74 -0.87 17.61
N TYR A 481 -45.99 -0.06 16.87
CA TYR A 481 -45.75 1.35 17.18
C TYR A 481 -46.01 2.20 15.94
N PHE A 482 -46.99 3.09 16.02
CA PHE A 482 -47.36 3.99 14.94
C PHE A 482 -47.35 5.44 15.46
N GLN A 483 -46.42 6.25 14.96
CA GLN A 483 -46.28 7.65 15.35
C GLN A 483 -46.33 8.57 14.14
N VAL A 484 -47.31 9.48 14.14
CA VAL A 484 -47.66 10.41 13.07
C VAL A 484 -48.08 11.78 13.61
N ASP A 485 -47.53 12.19 14.76
CA ASP A 485 -47.82 13.50 15.32
C ASP A 485 -47.50 14.64 14.32
N ASN A 486 -48.25 15.73 14.35
CA ASN A 486 -48.05 16.89 13.45
C ASN A 486 -48.11 16.48 11.97
N ASN A 487 -49.30 16.03 11.54
CA ASN A 487 -49.65 15.70 10.16
C ASN A 487 -51.07 16.24 9.85
N ALA A 488 -51.70 15.75 8.79
CA ALA A 488 -53.02 16.15 8.34
C ALA A 488 -54.01 14.97 8.30
N ILE A 489 -53.87 14.00 9.21
CA ILE A 489 -54.68 12.78 9.23
C ILE A 489 -56.06 13.06 9.81
N THR A 490 -57.11 12.61 9.13
CA THR A 490 -58.51 12.72 9.59
C THR A 490 -59.12 11.41 10.07
N ASP A 491 -58.58 10.28 9.62
CA ASP A 491 -59.13 8.95 9.86
C ASP A 491 -58.04 7.95 10.24
N LEU A 492 -58.28 7.20 11.32
CA LEU A 492 -57.41 6.13 11.83
C LEU A 492 -58.01 4.74 11.58
N SER A 493 -59.10 4.62 10.81
CA SER A 493 -59.80 3.36 10.56
C SER A 493 -58.93 2.29 9.89
N GLY A 494 -57.91 2.67 9.12
CA GLY A 494 -56.94 1.73 8.54
C GLY A 494 -56.10 0.96 9.58
N LEU A 495 -56.09 1.41 10.85
CA LEU A 495 -55.46 0.73 11.98
C LEU A 495 -56.41 -0.19 12.77
N ALA A 496 -57.67 -0.28 12.38
CA ALA A 496 -58.67 -1.08 13.08
C ALA A 496 -58.29 -2.57 13.10
N ASP A 497 -58.71 -3.27 14.16
CA ASP A 497 -58.58 -4.72 14.32
C ASP A 497 -57.12 -5.27 14.21
N ILE A 498 -56.09 -4.42 14.30
CA ILE A 498 -54.68 -4.85 14.35
C ILE A 498 -54.35 -5.31 15.77
N ASP A 499 -54.41 -6.62 15.99
CA ASP A 499 -54.09 -7.22 17.29
C ASP A 499 -52.66 -6.93 17.76
N SER A 500 -51.70 -6.67 16.87
CA SER A 500 -50.30 -6.41 17.25
C SER A 500 -50.04 -4.97 17.73
N LEU A 501 -50.98 -4.04 17.54
CA LEU A 501 -50.79 -2.62 17.79
C LEU A 501 -50.76 -2.31 19.30
N ASN A 502 -49.72 -1.61 19.77
CA ASN A 502 -49.55 -1.25 21.17
C ASN A 502 -49.62 0.26 21.41
N TYR A 503 -49.06 1.06 20.51
CA TYR A 503 -48.93 2.49 20.71
C TYR A 503 -49.29 3.26 19.44
N VAL A 504 -50.21 4.23 19.58
CA VAL A 504 -50.60 5.18 18.53
C VAL A 504 -50.34 6.59 19.02
N TYR A 505 -49.51 7.33 18.30
CA TYR A 505 -49.23 8.76 18.55
C TYR A 505 -49.65 9.57 17.34
N ALA A 506 -50.72 10.34 17.47
CA ALA A 506 -51.34 11.15 16.42
C ALA A 506 -51.71 12.54 16.97
N ASP A 507 -50.91 13.08 17.90
CA ASP A 507 -51.08 14.43 18.42
C ASP A 507 -51.00 15.44 17.26
N TYR A 508 -51.77 16.53 17.31
CA TYR A 508 -51.76 17.61 16.31
C TYR A 508 -52.09 17.11 14.88
N ASN A 509 -53.28 16.53 14.71
CA ASN A 509 -53.85 16.10 13.44
C ASN A 509 -55.30 16.65 13.31
N GLN A 510 -56.13 16.06 12.45
CA GLN A 510 -57.57 16.38 12.35
C GLN A 510 -58.42 15.11 12.53
N VAL A 511 -57.99 14.18 13.37
CA VAL A 511 -58.67 12.91 13.61
C VAL A 511 -60.03 13.18 14.26
N GLU A 512 -61.10 12.73 13.61
CA GLU A 512 -62.47 12.95 14.08
C GLU A 512 -62.97 11.84 15.00
N THR A 513 -62.44 10.62 14.86
CA THR A 513 -62.85 9.46 15.66
C THR A 513 -61.70 8.52 15.98
N ILE A 514 -61.73 7.93 17.17
CA ILE A 514 -60.83 6.88 17.66
C ILE A 514 -61.56 5.55 17.91
N LEU A 515 -62.87 5.49 17.71
CA LEU A 515 -63.65 4.25 17.87
C LEU A 515 -63.15 3.05 17.06
N PRO A 516 -62.62 3.19 15.83
CA PRO A 516 -62.09 2.05 15.09
C PRO A 516 -60.98 1.29 15.83
N LEU A 517 -60.29 1.95 16.77
CA LEU A 517 -59.21 1.34 17.55
C LEU A 517 -59.70 0.54 18.76
N GLU A 518 -61.01 0.54 19.07
CA GLU A 518 -61.58 -0.13 20.26
C GLU A 518 -61.35 -1.66 20.27
N ASN A 519 -61.21 -2.26 19.08
CA ASN A 519 -61.01 -3.69 18.90
C ASN A 519 -59.53 -4.12 18.87
N CYS A 520 -58.58 -3.19 18.90
CA CYS A 520 -57.16 -3.51 18.93
C CYS A 520 -56.78 -4.08 20.31
N ILE A 521 -56.80 -5.41 20.45
CA ILE A 521 -56.79 -6.09 21.76
C ILE A 521 -55.54 -5.83 22.62
N ASN A 522 -54.41 -5.49 21.99
CA ASN A 522 -53.15 -5.21 22.69
C ASN A 522 -52.81 -3.72 22.72
N LEU A 523 -53.75 -2.84 22.37
CA LEU A 523 -53.54 -1.40 22.39
C LEU A 523 -53.40 -0.91 23.84
N ILE A 524 -52.28 -0.24 24.12
CA ILE A 524 -51.94 0.24 25.46
C ILE A 524 -52.24 1.73 25.57
N GLN A 525 -51.83 2.49 24.56
CA GLN A 525 -51.88 3.95 24.62
C GLN A 525 -52.17 4.59 23.26
N ILE A 526 -53.04 5.60 23.29
CA ILE A 526 -53.32 6.52 22.19
C ILE A 526 -53.05 7.95 22.66
N ASN A 527 -52.31 8.69 21.85
CA ASN A 527 -52.09 10.12 21.97
C ASN A 527 -52.77 10.82 20.78
N VAL A 528 -53.77 11.64 21.07
CA VAL A 528 -54.57 12.42 20.10
C VAL A 528 -54.84 13.84 20.64
N TRP A 529 -53.84 14.43 21.29
CA TRP A 529 -53.87 15.82 21.71
C TRP A 529 -54.12 16.72 20.49
N ASP A 530 -54.92 17.77 20.68
CA ASP A 530 -55.27 18.72 19.60
C ASP A 530 -55.90 18.09 18.36
N ASN A 531 -56.86 17.18 18.57
CA ASN A 531 -57.74 16.63 17.55
C ASN A 531 -59.21 16.83 17.93
N PRO A 532 -60.15 16.91 16.97
CA PRO A 532 -61.59 17.08 17.21
C PRO A 532 -62.29 15.80 17.76
N ILE A 533 -61.75 15.20 18.83
CA ILE A 533 -62.26 13.95 19.41
C ILE A 533 -63.36 14.21 20.45
N GLU A 534 -64.49 13.49 20.31
CA GLU A 534 -65.57 13.51 21.30
C GLU A 534 -65.19 12.78 22.59
N LYS A 535 -65.61 13.34 23.73
CA LYS A 535 -65.30 12.76 25.05
C LYS A 535 -65.89 11.36 25.22
N GLU A 536 -67.06 11.11 24.65
CA GLU A 536 -67.75 9.82 24.71
C GLU A 536 -66.93 8.68 24.09
N GLU A 537 -66.11 8.96 23.08
CA GLU A 537 -65.20 7.96 22.49
C GLU A 537 -64.02 7.67 23.40
N VAL A 538 -63.48 8.71 24.03
CA VAL A 538 -62.40 8.57 25.02
C VAL A 538 -62.86 7.71 26.19
N ASP A 539 -64.05 7.99 26.73
CA ASP A 539 -64.62 7.23 27.85
C ASP A 539 -64.76 5.74 27.47
N LYS A 540 -65.20 5.42 26.24
CA LYS A 540 -65.30 4.03 25.74
C LYS A 540 -63.95 3.32 25.69
N LEU A 541 -62.92 3.93 25.10
CA LEU A 541 -61.60 3.28 25.03
C LEU A 541 -60.98 3.11 26.42
N GLN A 542 -61.23 4.04 27.34
CA GLN A 542 -60.80 3.92 28.73
C GLN A 542 -61.49 2.78 29.49
N GLU A 543 -62.75 2.42 29.14
CA GLU A 543 -63.41 1.21 29.68
C GLU A 543 -62.66 -0.08 29.30
N HIS A 544 -61.96 -0.06 28.16
CA HIS A 544 -61.08 -1.14 27.70
C HIS A 544 -59.66 -1.06 28.30
N SER A 545 -59.43 -0.19 29.31
CA SER A 545 -58.13 0.04 29.95
C SER A 545 -57.05 0.62 29.03
N ILE A 546 -57.45 1.26 27.91
CA ILE A 546 -56.54 1.97 27.02
C ILE A 546 -56.25 3.36 27.60
N ILE A 547 -54.98 3.75 27.65
CA ILE A 547 -54.57 5.11 28.05
C ILE A 547 -54.81 6.06 26.89
N VAL A 548 -55.73 7.02 27.06
CA VAL A 548 -56.03 8.02 26.04
C VAL A 548 -55.60 9.41 26.51
N ASN A 549 -54.59 9.98 25.86
CA ASN A 549 -54.15 11.36 26.06
C ASN A 549 -54.79 12.26 25.00
N TYR A 550 -55.65 13.17 25.40
CA TYR A 550 -56.42 14.04 24.50
C TYR A 550 -56.63 15.44 25.09
N ASN A 551 -56.96 16.41 24.25
CA ASN A 551 -57.33 17.76 24.68
C ASN A 551 -58.86 17.86 24.85
N PRO A 552 -59.41 17.89 26.08
CA PRO A 552 -60.86 17.99 26.30
C PRO A 552 -61.46 19.36 25.94
N ASN A 553 -60.60 20.36 25.71
CA ASN A 553 -60.98 21.72 25.34
C ASN A 553 -60.46 22.05 23.94
N TYR A 554 -60.53 21.09 23.01
CA TYR A 554 -60.18 21.34 21.61
C TYR A 554 -60.98 22.54 21.07
N GLU A 555 -60.26 23.52 20.55
CA GLU A 555 -60.84 24.63 19.80
C GLU A 555 -60.30 24.49 18.37
N PRO A 556 -61.18 24.45 17.34
CA PRO A 556 -60.70 24.36 15.97
C PRO A 556 -59.81 25.57 15.65
N PRO A 557 -58.75 25.40 14.83
CA PRO A 557 -57.89 26.51 14.43
C PRO A 557 -58.75 27.65 13.88
N GLU A 558 -58.50 28.89 14.32
CA GLU A 558 -59.16 30.06 13.74
C GLU A 558 -58.89 30.06 12.23
N GLU A 559 -59.94 30.00 11.39
CA GLU A 559 -59.78 30.12 9.94
C GLU A 559 -59.03 31.43 9.66
N GLU A 560 -57.77 31.35 9.22
CA GLU A 560 -57.07 32.50 8.66
C GLU A 560 -57.90 32.97 7.46
N ALA A 561 -58.60 34.08 7.63
CA ALA A 561 -59.35 34.71 6.57
C ALA A 561 -58.40 34.98 5.39
N GLU A 562 -58.58 34.25 4.29
CA GLU A 562 -57.88 34.49 3.03
C GLU A 562 -58.13 35.96 2.61
N GLU A 563 -57.10 36.81 2.72
CA GLU A 563 -57.05 38.17 2.12
C GLU A 563 -56.40 38.18 0.75
#